data_AF-A0AAN8YMJ2-F1
#
_entry.id   AF-A0AAN8YMJ2-F1
#
_cell.length_a   1.000
_cell.length_b   1.000
_cell.length_c   1.000
_cell.angle_alpha   90.00
_cell.angle_beta   90.00
_cell.angle_gamma   90.00
#
_symmetry.space_group_name_H-M   'P 1'
#
loop_
_entity.id
_entity.type
_entity.pdbx_description
1 polymer ?
#
loop_
_entity_poly.entity_id
_entity_poly.type
_entity_poly.pdbx_seq_one_letter_code
_entity_poly.pdbx_strand_id
1 'polypeptide(L)'
;MMSAYGFKMFLNALSELVQGASASSILPVWQRNLLSARSLPCIACTHNEFDEKVESKNAWIAMEDKLIQHSFFFGNKEIEAIQDQLESGYGSIGRFELIVVFIWKYRTIALDINSEENVCLSDAVSVRRGLRKMELPLGYYGNAFATPAAISKAGLLCSKSLTYAVELIKQAKK
;
A
#
# COMPACT_ATOMS: atom_id res chain seq x y z
N MET A 1 10.58 17.52 1.48
CA MET A 1 9.52 16.55 1.13
C MET A 1 9.30 15.56 2.28
N MET A 2 8.04 15.19 2.50
CA MET A 2 7.57 14.35 3.61
C MET A 2 6.41 13.46 3.16
N SER A 3 6.22 12.30 3.81
CA SER A 3 5.13 11.38 3.51
C SER A 3 3.87 11.72 4.32
N ALA A 4 2.76 11.04 4.05
CA ALA A 4 1.53 11.15 4.83
C ALA A 4 1.76 10.94 6.35
N TYR A 5 2.71 10.08 6.73
CA TYR A 5 3.11 9.91 8.13
C TYR A 5 3.72 11.18 8.72
N GLY A 6 4.64 11.83 7.99
CA GLY A 6 5.20 13.10 8.43
C GLY A 6 4.12 14.18 8.53
N PHE A 7 3.17 14.19 7.60
CA PHE A 7 2.09 15.19 7.60
C PHE A 7 1.19 15.00 8.82
N LYS A 8 0.86 13.74 9.15
CA LYS A 8 0.20 13.39 10.41
C LYS A 8 0.97 13.89 11.64
N MET A 9 2.30 13.72 11.68
CA MET A 9 3.11 14.24 12.79
C MET A 9 2.99 15.76 12.92
N PHE A 10 3.03 16.47 11.81
CA PHE A 10 2.84 17.93 11.79
C PHE A 10 1.48 18.32 12.34
N LEU A 11 0.39 17.69 11.88
CA LEU A 11 -0.97 17.97 12.36
C LEU A 11 -1.11 17.68 13.87
N ASN A 12 -0.50 16.60 14.35
CA ASN A 12 -0.49 16.29 15.78
C ASN A 12 0.26 17.36 16.59
N ALA A 13 1.46 17.74 16.16
CA ALA A 13 2.25 18.78 16.80
C ALA A 13 1.50 20.13 16.83
N LEU A 14 0.87 20.50 15.70
CA LEU A 14 0.05 21.70 15.62
C LEU A 14 -1.13 21.65 16.60
N SER A 15 -1.81 20.51 16.68
CA SER A 15 -2.92 20.30 17.62
C SER A 15 -2.49 20.46 19.08
N GLU A 16 -1.33 19.92 19.46
CA GLU A 16 -0.77 20.05 20.80
C GLU A 16 -0.43 21.52 21.14
N LEU A 17 0.20 22.23 20.22
CA LEU A 17 0.56 23.64 20.42
C LEU A 17 -0.68 24.53 20.57
N VAL A 18 -1.71 24.30 19.76
CA VAL A 18 -2.99 25.03 19.86
C VAL A 18 -3.69 24.76 21.19
N GLN A 19 -3.52 23.57 21.77
CA GLN A 19 -4.02 23.20 23.09
C GLN A 19 -3.17 23.74 24.26
N GLY A 20 -2.12 24.53 23.96
CA GLY A 20 -1.29 25.17 24.97
C GLY A 20 -0.08 24.36 25.42
N ALA A 21 0.27 23.27 24.72
CA ALA A 21 1.53 22.60 24.95
C ALA A 21 2.71 23.54 24.64
N SER A 22 3.76 23.50 25.46
CA SER A 22 4.97 24.31 25.26
C SER A 22 5.86 23.77 24.14
N ALA A 23 5.76 22.48 23.84
CA ALA A 23 6.44 21.79 22.74
C ALA A 23 5.64 20.55 22.33
N SER A 24 5.93 20.02 21.14
CA SER A 24 5.30 18.77 20.71
C SER A 24 5.86 17.57 21.46
N SER A 25 5.00 16.59 21.73
CA SER A 25 5.34 15.31 22.37
C SER A 25 6.35 14.48 21.57
N ILE A 26 6.36 14.63 20.24
CA ILE A 26 7.31 13.96 19.34
C ILE A 26 8.03 15.01 18.53
N LEU A 27 9.31 15.23 18.87
CA LEU A 27 10.16 16.16 18.13
C LEU A 27 10.54 15.59 16.75
N PRO A 28 10.50 16.41 15.67
CA PRO A 28 10.92 15.96 14.36
C PRO A 28 12.42 15.69 14.31
N VAL A 29 12.80 14.53 13.78
CA VAL A 29 14.18 14.09 13.56
C VAL A 29 14.49 14.15 12.06
N TRP A 30 15.48 14.96 11.70
CA TRP A 30 15.86 15.25 10.31
C TRP A 30 17.00 14.39 9.77
N GLN A 31 17.42 13.35 10.48
CA GLN A 31 18.57 12.49 10.14
C GLN A 31 18.33 11.63 8.88
N ARG A 32 18.28 12.28 7.70
CA ARG A 32 18.00 11.62 6.40
C ARG A 32 19.06 10.60 6.02
N ASN A 33 20.29 10.77 6.53
CA ASN A 33 21.41 9.85 6.36
C ASN A 33 21.15 8.44 6.92
N LEU A 34 20.15 8.26 7.79
CA LEU A 34 19.73 6.93 8.25
C LEU A 34 19.22 6.04 7.10
N LEU A 35 18.74 6.65 6.00
CA LEU A 35 18.27 5.95 4.79
C LEU A 35 19.23 6.13 3.62
N SER A 36 20.52 6.40 3.88
CA SER A 36 21.52 6.50 2.82
C SER A 36 21.65 5.17 2.07
N ALA A 37 21.86 5.27 0.75
CA ALA A 37 22.18 4.11 -0.07
C ALA A 37 23.49 3.45 0.40
N ARG A 38 23.59 2.13 0.20
CA ARG A 38 24.80 1.37 0.50
C ARG A 38 25.89 1.72 -0.51
N SER A 39 27.15 1.54 -0.13
CA SER A 39 28.25 1.48 -1.10
C SER A 39 28.14 0.17 -1.87
N LEU A 40 28.04 0.29 -3.20
CA LEU A 40 27.70 -0.76 -4.16
C LEU A 40 26.21 -1.19 -4.12
N PRO A 41 25.50 -1.14 -5.27
CA PRO A 41 24.15 -1.67 -5.38
C PRO A 41 24.11 -3.18 -5.06
N CYS A 42 23.10 -3.60 -4.30
CA CYS A 42 22.80 -5.00 -4.04
C CYS A 42 21.31 -5.23 -4.20
N ILE A 43 20.92 -5.89 -5.29
CA ILE A 43 19.52 -6.21 -5.60
C ILE A 43 19.18 -7.51 -4.87
N ALA A 44 18.37 -7.41 -3.82
CA ALA A 44 18.01 -8.54 -2.95
C ALA A 44 16.63 -9.13 -3.27
N CYS A 45 15.82 -8.45 -4.09
CA CYS A 45 14.49 -8.86 -4.47
C CYS A 45 14.11 -8.28 -5.83
N THR A 46 13.10 -8.87 -6.46
CA THR A 46 12.52 -8.34 -7.70
C THR A 46 11.68 -7.10 -7.38
N HIS A 47 11.90 -6.03 -8.13
CA HIS A 47 11.18 -4.77 -7.99
C HIS A 47 10.12 -4.62 -9.09
N ASN A 48 9.00 -5.33 -8.91
CA ASN A 48 7.87 -5.33 -9.81
C ASN A 48 7.26 -3.92 -10.00
N GLU A 49 7.40 -3.05 -9.01
CA GLU A 49 6.92 -1.67 -9.02
C GLU A 49 7.63 -0.76 -10.03
N PHE A 50 8.79 -1.21 -10.54
CA PHE A 50 9.55 -0.51 -11.58
C PHE A 50 9.53 -1.24 -12.92
N ASP A 51 8.73 -2.30 -13.07
CA ASP A 51 8.59 -3.00 -14.34
C ASP A 51 7.71 -2.19 -15.32
N GLU A 52 8.32 -1.72 -16.40
CA GLU A 52 7.66 -0.94 -17.46
C GLU A 52 6.53 -1.73 -18.17
N LYS A 53 6.48 -3.06 -18.01
CA LYS A 53 5.51 -3.96 -18.66
C LYS A 53 4.21 -4.15 -17.86
N VAL A 54 4.10 -3.58 -16.66
CA VAL A 54 2.97 -3.77 -15.72
C VAL A 54 1.83 -2.75 -15.94
N GLU A 55 1.77 -2.23 -17.17
CA GLU A 55 0.73 -1.37 -17.77
C GLU A 55 0.72 0.15 -17.49
N SER A 56 0.77 0.87 -18.61
CA SER A 56 -0.20 1.91 -19.00
C SER A 56 -0.32 3.16 -18.13
N LYS A 57 0.80 3.87 -17.92
CA LYS A 57 0.73 5.34 -17.69
C LYS A 57 -0.20 6.02 -18.70
N ASN A 58 -0.24 5.51 -19.93
CA ASN A 58 -1.02 6.05 -21.04
C ASN A 58 -2.54 5.90 -20.86
N ALA A 59 -3.05 4.79 -20.30
CA ALA A 59 -4.50 4.64 -20.07
C ALA A 59 -5.00 5.50 -18.90
N TRP A 60 -4.19 5.64 -17.84
CA TRP A 60 -4.53 6.54 -16.74
C TRP A 60 -4.59 7.99 -17.19
N ILE A 61 -3.58 8.46 -17.93
CA ILE A 61 -3.54 9.83 -18.47
C ILE A 61 -4.69 10.05 -19.47
N ALA A 62 -5.00 9.06 -20.31
CA ALA A 62 -6.10 9.18 -21.28
C ALA A 62 -7.51 9.20 -20.66
N MET A 63 -7.64 8.80 -19.39
CA MET A 63 -8.93 8.70 -18.70
C MET A 63 -9.15 9.77 -17.63
N GLU A 64 -8.14 10.57 -17.28
CA GLU A 64 -8.18 11.50 -16.12
C GLU A 64 -9.42 12.41 -16.14
N ASP A 65 -9.74 13.02 -17.28
CA ASP A 65 -10.90 13.91 -17.44
C ASP A 65 -12.27 13.20 -17.42
N LYS A 66 -12.28 11.86 -17.40
CA LYS A 66 -13.49 11.03 -17.45
C LYS A 66 -13.77 10.30 -16.13
N LEU A 67 -12.88 10.44 -15.14
CA LEU A 67 -13.03 9.77 -13.85
C LEU A 67 -13.94 10.57 -12.93
N ILE A 68 -14.84 9.87 -12.22
CA ILE A 68 -15.68 10.44 -11.17
C ILE A 68 -15.11 10.01 -9.84
N GLN A 69 -14.92 10.96 -8.92
CA GLN A 69 -14.55 10.65 -7.55
C GLN A 69 -15.80 10.17 -6.79
N HIS A 70 -15.70 8.97 -6.18
CA HIS A 70 -16.74 8.42 -5.32
C HIS A 70 -16.14 7.84 -4.04
N SER A 71 -16.92 7.77 -2.97
CA SER A 71 -16.50 7.22 -1.69
C SER A 71 -17.38 6.03 -1.30
N PHE A 72 -16.73 4.95 -0.88
CA PHE A 72 -17.39 3.74 -0.40
C PHE A 72 -17.11 3.58 1.09
N PHE A 73 -18.12 3.16 1.85
CA PHE A 73 -17.99 2.88 3.28
C PHE A 73 -17.99 1.37 3.50
N PHE A 74 -16.97 0.87 4.21
CA PHE A 74 -16.85 -0.53 4.59
C PHE A 74 -16.98 -0.64 6.12
N GLY A 75 -18.19 -0.94 6.58
CA GLY A 75 -18.48 -1.20 7.99
C GLY A 75 -18.18 -2.66 8.36
N ASN A 76 -18.48 -3.03 9.61
CA ASN A 76 -18.20 -4.40 10.08
C ASN A 76 -18.92 -5.46 9.25
N LYS A 77 -20.17 -5.20 8.83
CA LYS A 77 -20.95 -6.14 8.00
C LYS A 77 -20.33 -6.34 6.62
N GLU A 78 -19.88 -5.25 5.98
CA GLU A 78 -19.22 -5.33 4.69
C GLU A 78 -17.87 -6.06 4.81
N ILE A 79 -17.12 -5.81 5.88
CA ILE A 79 -15.86 -6.50 6.16
C ILE A 79 -16.09 -8.00 6.38
N GLU A 80 -17.09 -8.38 7.17
CA GLU A 80 -17.48 -9.79 7.40
C GLU A 80 -17.87 -10.46 6.08
N ALA A 81 -18.71 -9.81 5.27
CA ALA A 81 -19.12 -10.33 3.96
C ALA A 81 -17.96 -10.49 2.97
N ILE A 82 -16.93 -9.63 3.03
CA ILE A 82 -15.71 -9.79 2.24
C ILE A 82 -14.87 -10.95 2.80
N GLN A 83 -14.80 -11.08 4.13
CA GLN A 83 -14.05 -12.14 4.80
C GLN A 83 -14.63 -13.53 4.50
N ASP A 84 -15.95 -13.64 4.37
CA ASP A 84 -16.65 -14.87 3.98
C ASP A 84 -16.33 -15.35 2.56
N GLN A 85 -15.70 -14.51 1.72
CA GLN A 85 -15.22 -14.90 0.37
C GLN A 85 -13.84 -15.57 0.40
N LEU A 86 -13.20 -15.62 1.56
CA LEU A 86 -11.96 -16.37 1.76
C LEU A 86 -12.27 -17.87 1.90
N GLU A 87 -11.29 -18.68 1.53
CA GLU A 87 -11.37 -20.13 1.72
C GLU A 87 -11.47 -20.50 3.21
N SER A 88 -12.24 -21.55 3.52
CA SER A 88 -12.46 -21.99 4.90
C SER A 88 -11.14 -22.33 5.61
N GLY A 89 -10.98 -21.86 6.85
CA GLY A 89 -9.76 -22.06 7.64
C GLY A 89 -8.61 -21.12 7.30
N TYR A 90 -8.81 -20.13 6.42
CA TYR A 90 -7.80 -19.11 6.16
C TYR A 90 -7.54 -18.26 7.42
N GLY A 91 -6.25 -18.03 7.73
CA GLY A 91 -5.84 -17.33 8.94
C GLY A 91 -6.27 -15.85 8.97
N SER A 92 -5.98 -15.19 10.10
CA SER A 92 -6.28 -13.76 10.28
C SER A 92 -5.61 -12.88 9.21
N ILE A 93 -6.39 -11.98 8.62
CA ILE A 93 -5.97 -10.95 7.68
C ILE A 93 -6.35 -9.58 8.23
N GLY A 94 -5.48 -8.57 8.03
CA GLY A 94 -5.80 -7.20 8.38
C GLY A 94 -6.96 -6.66 7.54
N ARG A 95 -7.81 -5.82 8.15
CA ARG A 95 -8.95 -5.20 7.45
C ARG A 95 -8.51 -4.40 6.22
N PHE A 96 -7.38 -3.72 6.32
CA PHE A 96 -6.82 -2.95 5.21
C PHE A 96 -6.44 -3.86 4.04
N GLU A 97 -5.65 -4.92 4.29
CA GLU A 97 -5.30 -5.89 3.26
C GLU A 97 -6.53 -6.51 2.61
N LEU A 98 -7.54 -6.85 3.40
CA LEU A 98 -8.78 -7.47 2.94
C LEU A 98 -9.55 -6.55 1.96
N ILE A 99 -9.73 -5.27 2.31
CA ILE A 99 -10.38 -4.30 1.43
C ILE A 99 -9.56 -4.12 0.15
N VAL A 100 -8.24 -4.00 0.28
CA VAL A 100 -7.35 -3.75 -0.86
C VAL A 100 -7.38 -4.90 -1.88
N VAL A 101 -7.30 -6.16 -1.44
CA VAL A 101 -7.42 -7.32 -2.36
C VAL A 101 -8.79 -7.39 -3.01
N PHE A 102 -9.83 -7.08 -2.25
CA PHE A 102 -11.22 -7.08 -2.73
C PHE A 102 -11.37 -6.05 -3.85
N ILE A 103 -10.95 -4.81 -3.60
CA ILE A 103 -11.00 -3.74 -4.60
C ILE A 103 -10.15 -4.11 -5.83
N TRP A 104 -8.94 -4.66 -5.65
CA TRP A 104 -8.09 -5.03 -6.79
C TRP A 104 -8.76 -6.06 -7.70
N LYS A 105 -9.32 -7.13 -7.12
CA LYS A 105 -10.03 -8.16 -7.87
C LYS A 105 -11.26 -7.58 -8.58
N TYR A 106 -12.16 -6.94 -7.84
CA TYR A 106 -13.44 -6.50 -8.40
C TYR A 106 -13.31 -5.29 -9.33
N ARG A 107 -12.29 -4.43 -9.15
CA ARG A 107 -11.92 -3.41 -10.15
C ARG A 107 -11.48 -4.06 -11.46
N THR A 108 -10.66 -5.11 -11.38
CA THR A 108 -10.20 -5.84 -12.57
C THR A 108 -11.38 -6.47 -13.31
N ILE A 109 -12.33 -7.07 -12.59
CA ILE A 109 -13.57 -7.61 -13.17
C ILE A 109 -14.41 -6.49 -13.81
N ALA A 110 -14.63 -5.38 -13.10
CA ALA A 110 -15.50 -4.30 -13.56
C ALA A 110 -14.95 -3.57 -14.80
N LEU A 111 -13.63 -3.55 -14.96
CA LEU A 111 -12.97 -2.96 -16.13
C LEU A 111 -12.87 -3.91 -17.32
N ASP A 112 -13.29 -5.17 -17.18
CA ASP A 112 -13.24 -6.20 -18.22
C ASP A 112 -11.86 -6.28 -18.92
N ILE A 113 -10.81 -6.25 -18.09
CA ILE A 113 -9.42 -6.28 -18.56
C ILE A 113 -9.17 -7.62 -19.27
N ASN A 114 -8.43 -7.58 -20.39
CA ASN A 114 -8.12 -8.78 -21.17
C ASN A 114 -7.46 -9.84 -20.27
N SER A 115 -7.92 -11.09 -20.36
CA SER A 115 -7.48 -12.16 -19.47
C SER A 115 -5.96 -12.38 -19.46
N GLU A 116 -5.28 -12.08 -20.58
CA GLU A 116 -3.84 -12.22 -20.76
C GLU A 116 -3.03 -11.01 -20.31
N GLU A 117 -3.67 -9.88 -19.98
CA GLU A 117 -2.99 -8.69 -19.48
C GLU A 117 -2.54 -8.87 -18.02
N ASN A 118 -1.40 -8.26 -17.70
CA ASN A 118 -0.90 -8.23 -16.33
C ASN A 118 -1.55 -7.08 -15.58
N VAL A 119 -2.17 -7.39 -14.45
CA VAL A 119 -2.68 -6.39 -13.51
C VAL A 119 -1.81 -6.36 -12.26
N CYS A 120 -1.64 -5.16 -11.72
CA CYS A 120 -0.81 -4.96 -10.54
C CYS A 120 -1.52 -4.16 -9.46
N LEU A 121 -1.19 -4.51 -8.23
CA LEU A 121 -1.50 -3.75 -7.05
C LEU A 121 -0.20 -3.40 -6.32
N SER A 122 0.08 -2.10 -6.25
CA SER A 122 1.16 -1.54 -5.44
C SER A 122 0.61 -1.04 -4.12
N ASP A 123 1.21 -1.46 -3.00
CA ASP A 123 0.78 -1.07 -1.66
C ASP A 123 1.92 -0.37 -0.89
N ALA A 124 1.64 0.78 -0.28
CA ALA A 124 2.65 1.57 0.44
C ALA A 124 2.83 1.03 1.87
N VAL A 125 3.97 0.37 2.10
CA VAL A 125 4.31 -0.25 3.40
C VAL A 125 5.33 0.61 4.13
N SER A 126 5.00 1.00 5.37
CA SER A 126 5.93 1.71 6.25
C SER A 126 7.13 0.84 6.61
N VAL A 127 8.35 1.35 6.39
CA VAL A 127 9.59 0.66 6.81
C VAL A 127 10.09 1.13 8.17
N ARG A 128 9.36 2.03 8.84
CA ARG A 128 9.72 2.62 10.14
C ARG A 128 9.70 1.61 11.28
N ARG A 129 8.88 0.57 11.15
CA ARG A 129 8.70 -0.52 12.11
C ARG A 129 8.57 -1.82 11.33
N GLY A 130 9.54 -2.72 11.42
CA GLY A 130 9.36 -4.12 11.04
C GLY A 130 9.99 -4.60 9.73
N LEU A 131 10.28 -3.74 8.74
CA LEU A 131 11.03 -4.21 7.56
C LEU A 131 12.54 -4.22 7.85
N ARG A 132 13.11 -5.41 8.04
CA ARG A 132 14.58 -5.65 8.12
C ARG A 132 15.33 -4.93 9.25
N LYS A 133 14.77 -4.86 10.46
CA LYS A 133 15.42 -4.26 11.66
C LYS A 133 15.74 -2.77 11.54
N MET A 134 15.09 -2.04 10.63
CA MET A 134 15.32 -0.61 10.49
C MET A 134 14.47 0.16 11.51
N GLU A 135 15.02 0.32 12.73
CA GLU A 135 14.38 1.10 13.79
C GLU A 135 14.66 2.58 13.59
N LEU A 136 13.83 3.22 12.75
CA LEU A 136 13.90 4.67 12.60
C LEU A 136 13.42 5.35 13.88
N PRO A 137 14.01 6.51 14.26
CA PRO A 137 13.52 7.30 15.37
C PRO A 137 12.03 7.59 15.21
N LEU A 138 11.29 7.56 16.33
CA LEU A 138 9.85 7.84 16.33
C LEU A 138 9.53 9.18 15.63
N GLY A 139 10.40 10.16 15.82
CA GLY A 139 10.32 11.48 15.21
C GLY A 139 10.82 11.59 13.77
N TYR A 140 11.28 10.52 13.11
CA TYR A 140 11.88 10.63 11.77
C TYR A 140 10.90 11.28 10.78
N TYR A 141 11.22 12.47 10.31
CA TYR A 141 10.26 13.28 9.53
C TYR A 141 10.29 12.98 8.02
N GLY A 142 11.19 12.09 7.59
CA GLY A 142 11.37 11.78 6.17
C GLY A 142 10.43 10.74 5.57
N ASN A 143 10.62 10.47 4.28
CA ASN A 143 9.93 9.37 3.60
C ASN A 143 10.57 8.06 4.07
N ALA A 144 9.76 7.14 4.57
CA ALA A 144 10.21 5.84 5.05
C ALA A 144 9.12 4.80 4.78
N PHE A 145 8.91 4.53 3.49
CA PHE A 145 8.01 3.48 3.01
C PHE A 145 8.62 2.83 1.77
N ALA A 146 8.19 1.60 1.49
CA ALA A 146 8.41 0.91 0.23
C ALA A 146 7.04 0.68 -0.43
N THR A 147 7.02 0.44 -1.75
CA THR A 147 5.78 0.18 -2.51
C THR A 147 5.88 -1.16 -3.22
N PRO A 148 5.94 -2.29 -2.50
CA PRO A 148 5.93 -3.59 -3.14
C PRO A 148 4.70 -3.77 -4.03
N ALA A 149 4.91 -4.43 -5.16
CA ALA A 149 3.91 -4.66 -6.18
C ALA A 149 3.61 -6.16 -6.33
N ALA A 150 2.35 -6.52 -6.11
CA ALA A 150 1.80 -7.81 -6.49
C ALA A 150 1.35 -7.77 -7.96
N ILE A 151 1.62 -8.84 -8.72
CA ILE A 151 1.25 -8.97 -10.14
C ILE A 151 0.45 -10.27 -10.31
N SER A 152 -0.59 -10.22 -11.14
CA SER A 152 -1.28 -11.41 -11.65
C SER A 152 -1.77 -11.19 -13.08
N LYS A 153 -2.14 -12.27 -13.76
CA LYS A 153 -2.95 -12.18 -14.98
C LYS A 153 -4.37 -11.80 -14.62
N ALA A 154 -4.99 -10.92 -15.39
CA ALA A 154 -6.37 -10.48 -15.11
C ALA A 154 -7.33 -11.68 -15.03
N GLY A 155 -7.24 -12.62 -15.97
CA GLY A 155 -8.09 -13.82 -15.98
C GLY A 155 -7.88 -14.70 -14.76
N LEU A 156 -6.64 -14.80 -14.28
CA LEU A 156 -6.31 -15.60 -13.09
C LEU A 156 -6.82 -14.92 -11.82
N LEU A 157 -6.63 -13.60 -11.68
CA LEU A 157 -7.15 -12.82 -10.55
C LEU A 157 -8.69 -12.87 -10.46
N CYS A 158 -9.37 -12.79 -11.61
CA CYS A 158 -10.83 -12.80 -11.68
C CYS A 158 -11.40 -14.19 -11.33
N SER A 159 -10.78 -15.26 -11.83
CA SER A 159 -11.28 -16.63 -11.67
C SER A 159 -10.94 -17.30 -10.33
N LYS A 160 -9.86 -16.89 -9.66
CA LYS A 160 -9.43 -17.48 -8.38
C LYS A 160 -10.14 -16.90 -7.16
N SER A 161 -10.07 -17.59 -6.02
CA SER A 161 -10.63 -17.12 -4.75
C SER A 161 -9.99 -15.81 -4.28
N LEU A 162 -10.64 -15.08 -3.36
CA LEU A 162 -10.03 -13.88 -2.79
C LEU A 162 -8.73 -14.22 -2.03
N THR A 163 -8.65 -15.43 -1.46
CA THR A 163 -7.44 -16.00 -0.84
C THR A 163 -6.22 -15.94 -1.75
N TYR A 164 -6.37 -16.24 -3.04
CA TYR A 164 -5.27 -16.15 -4.01
C TYR A 164 -4.67 -14.73 -4.07
N ALA A 165 -5.52 -13.70 -4.13
CA ALA A 165 -5.07 -12.31 -4.16
C ALA A 165 -4.36 -11.91 -2.84
N VAL A 166 -4.83 -12.43 -1.70
CA VAL A 166 -4.17 -12.22 -0.40
C VAL A 166 -2.76 -12.79 -0.39
N GLU A 167 -2.59 -14.02 -0.88
CA GLU A 167 -1.28 -14.66 -0.94
C GLU A 167 -0.30 -13.88 -1.82
N LEU A 168 -0.76 -13.31 -2.94
CA LEU A 168 0.08 -12.45 -3.78
C LEU A 168 0.58 -11.21 -3.04
N ILE A 169 -0.28 -10.51 -2.30
CA ILE A 169 0.15 -9.34 -1.50
C ILE A 169 1.12 -9.76 -0.40
N LYS A 170 0.82 -10.86 0.31
CA LYS A 170 1.71 -11.37 1.37
C LYS A 170 3.09 -11.72 0.83
N GLN A 171 3.17 -12.28 -0.38
CA GLN A 171 4.44 -12.55 -1.05
C GLN A 171 5.16 -11.27 -1.46
N ALA A 172 4.44 -10.28 -1.99
CA ALA A 172 5.04 -8.99 -2.38
C ALA A 172 5.62 -8.21 -1.19
N LYS A 173 5.03 -8.35 0.01
CA LYS A 173 5.46 -7.65 1.24
C LYS A 173 6.65 -8.28 1.98
N LYS A 174 7.16 -9.44 1.55
CA LYS A 174 8.32 -10.11 2.18
C LYS A 174 9.65 -9.41 1.86
#